data_AF-A0A953NEU0-F1
#
_entry.id   AF-A0A953NEU0-F1
#
_cell.length_a   1.000
_cell.length_b   1.000
_cell.length_c   1.000
_cell.angle_alpha   90.00
_cell.angle_beta   90.00
_cell.angle_gamma   90.00
#
_symmetry.space_group_name_H-M   'P 1'
#
loop_
_entity.id
_entity.type
_entity.pdbx_description
1 polymer ?
#
loop_
_entity_poly.entity_id
_entity_poly.type
_entity_poly.pdbx_seq_one_letter_code
_entity_poly.pdbx_strand_id
1 'polypeptide(L)'
;MSKRNKIIISSSLIIPILPLTFSMASCIRTEKNLIKAPMPKGFEFVPYSVNKKQVITDKLINNILEKQFKLDEASKVNFLNSQKNEEALFNEFYQLTEMYISSGGKSENLENLNSFYSKNWLFVLKNITQFEWRHIDYWSFEPKGKAKHSDEFIEKIKWMEHPRKQIFLDNYFDELYEGEESRESNQDVFYLKKGKMVIRILISRNNGVSQLTFDKIIHFTKARSNKISIRLISSAVHNGIIHEQQAGYDVFEKDIITNFGYPSLGVLLVKEKNETN
;
A
#
# COMPACT_ATOMS: atom_id res chain seq x y z
N MET A 1 40.06 77.31 -12.38
CA MET A 1 40.64 75.97 -12.10
C MET A 1 41.36 75.47 -13.36
N SER A 2 42.56 74.96 -13.16
CA SER A 2 43.60 74.52 -14.11
C SER A 2 43.11 73.57 -15.23
N LYS A 3 43.41 73.85 -16.51
CA LYS A 3 44.53 73.31 -17.35
C LYS A 3 44.50 71.76 -17.46
N ARG A 4 44.56 71.07 -18.61
CA ARG A 4 45.25 71.25 -19.91
C ARG A 4 44.75 70.08 -20.82
N ASN A 5 44.31 70.30 -22.07
CA ASN A 5 45.06 70.28 -23.34
C ASN A 5 45.35 68.90 -23.98
N LYS A 6 45.03 68.83 -25.29
CA LYS A 6 45.68 68.11 -26.41
C LYS A 6 45.26 66.64 -26.64
N ILE A 7 45.26 66.05 -27.85
CA ILE A 7 45.42 66.41 -29.27
C ILE A 7 45.05 65.12 -30.05
N ILE A 8 44.35 65.27 -31.18
CA ILE A 8 44.51 64.69 -32.54
C ILE A 8 44.97 63.20 -32.72
N ILE A 9 44.33 62.46 -33.64
CA ILE A 9 44.89 61.89 -34.90
C ILE A 9 44.12 60.64 -35.37
N SER A 10 43.68 60.75 -36.62
CA SER A 10 43.27 59.75 -37.60
C SER A 10 44.09 58.47 -37.69
N SER A 11 43.42 57.34 -37.92
CA SER A 11 43.85 56.27 -38.84
C SER A 11 42.66 55.31 -39.02
N SER A 12 41.91 55.34 -40.12
CA SER A 12 42.15 54.67 -41.41
C SER A 12 42.47 53.18 -41.32
N LEU A 13 41.54 52.37 -41.85
CA LEU A 13 41.72 51.08 -42.54
C LEU A 13 42.17 49.91 -41.61
N ILE A 14 41.47 48.78 -41.48
CA ILE A 14 41.44 47.64 -42.43
C ILE A 14 40.66 46.46 -41.78
N ILE A 15 39.59 45.98 -42.42
CA ILE A 15 39.17 44.55 -42.66
C ILE A 15 38.82 43.64 -41.45
N PRO A 16 37.96 42.59 -41.56
CA PRO A 16 36.76 42.34 -42.36
C PRO A 16 35.52 42.00 -41.51
N ILE A 17 34.38 42.00 -42.21
CA ILE A 17 33.12 41.34 -41.87
C ILE A 17 33.39 39.86 -41.54
N LEU A 18 33.15 39.46 -40.29
CA LEU A 18 33.00 38.05 -39.92
C LEU A 18 31.51 37.70 -40.01
N PRO A 19 31.14 36.65 -40.79
CA PRO A 19 29.76 36.28 -41.02
C PRO A 19 29.11 35.80 -39.73
N LEU A 20 27.89 36.30 -39.50
CA LEU A 20 26.89 35.71 -38.61
C LEU A 20 26.67 34.25 -39.03
N THR A 21 27.38 33.34 -38.39
CA THR A 21 27.06 31.92 -38.45
C THR A 21 25.76 31.73 -37.66
N PHE A 22 24.72 31.38 -38.40
CA PHE A 22 23.51 30.77 -37.85
C PHE A 22 23.94 29.62 -36.92
N SER A 23 23.78 29.82 -35.62
CA SER A 23 23.74 28.71 -34.68
C SER A 23 22.46 27.94 -34.95
N MET A 24 22.52 27.02 -35.91
CA MET A 24 21.63 25.88 -35.92
C MET A 24 21.84 25.15 -34.60
N ALA A 25 20.94 25.39 -33.64
CA ALA A 25 20.75 24.49 -32.52
C ALA A 25 20.27 23.16 -33.10
N SER A 26 21.23 22.33 -33.50
CA SER A 26 21.00 20.92 -33.72
C SER A 26 20.62 20.33 -32.37
N CYS A 27 19.34 20.03 -32.19
CA CYS A 27 18.93 19.05 -31.20
C CYS A 27 19.51 17.71 -31.67
N ILE A 28 20.77 17.47 -31.29
CA ILE A 28 21.41 16.17 -31.39
C ILE A 28 20.53 15.22 -30.57
N ARG A 29 19.79 14.37 -31.30
CA ARG A 29 19.19 13.17 -30.74
C ARG A 29 20.35 12.30 -30.31
N THR A 30 20.69 12.36 -29.02
CA THR A 30 21.59 11.39 -28.42
C THR A 30 20.83 10.07 -28.35
N GLU A 31 20.83 9.33 -29.46
CA GLU A 31 20.72 7.89 -29.37
C GLU A 31 21.89 7.45 -28.50
N LYS A 32 21.59 7.05 -27.27
CA LYS A 32 22.50 6.23 -26.48
C LYS A 32 22.71 4.95 -27.28
N ASN A 33 23.69 4.96 -28.17
CA ASN A 33 24.31 3.75 -28.64
C ASN A 33 24.90 3.09 -27.40
N LEU A 34 24.12 2.16 -26.82
CA LEU A 34 24.62 1.12 -25.96
C LEU A 34 25.80 0.51 -26.70
N ILE A 35 27.02 0.82 -26.26
CA ILE A 35 28.20 0.06 -26.63
C ILE A 35 27.93 -1.35 -26.09
N LYS A 36 27.37 -2.21 -26.93
CA LYS A 36 27.33 -3.65 -26.65
C LYS A 36 28.76 -4.12 -26.85
N ALA A 37 29.54 -4.11 -25.77
CA ALA A 37 30.80 -4.84 -25.75
C ALA A 37 30.51 -6.26 -26.28
N PRO A 38 31.29 -6.77 -27.25
CA PRO A 38 31.08 -8.12 -27.74
C PRO A 38 31.21 -9.09 -26.57
N MET A 39 30.13 -9.81 -26.30
CA MET A 39 30.06 -10.76 -25.19
C MET A 39 31.12 -11.86 -25.44
N PRO A 40 31.99 -12.20 -24.48
CA PRO A 40 32.98 -13.23 -24.67
C PRO A 40 32.28 -14.55 -25.03
N LYS A 41 32.69 -15.18 -26.13
CA LYS A 41 32.13 -16.47 -26.55
C LYS A 41 32.42 -17.51 -25.45
N GLY A 42 31.39 -18.16 -24.93
CA GLY A 42 31.50 -19.19 -23.89
C GLY A 42 30.80 -18.89 -22.58
N PHE A 43 30.24 -17.69 -22.39
CA PHE A 43 29.39 -17.37 -21.24
C PHE A 43 27.92 -17.31 -21.68
N GLU A 44 27.12 -18.28 -21.25
CA GLU A 44 25.66 -18.14 -21.28
C GLU A 44 25.25 -17.06 -20.28
N PHE A 45 25.04 -15.84 -20.77
CA PHE A 45 24.36 -14.82 -19.98
C PHE A 45 22.89 -15.22 -19.86
N VAL A 46 22.52 -15.86 -18.74
CA VAL A 46 21.13 -16.00 -18.33
C VAL A 46 20.78 -14.67 -17.63
N PRO A 47 20.02 -13.75 -18.27
CA PRO A 47 19.59 -12.55 -17.59
C PRO A 47 18.80 -12.93 -16.33
N TYR A 48 19.26 -12.48 -15.17
CA TYR A 48 18.47 -12.57 -13.95
C TYR A 48 17.19 -11.76 -14.17
N SER A 49 16.08 -12.43 -14.47
CA SER A 49 14.81 -11.76 -14.68
C SER A 49 14.29 -11.30 -13.32
N VAL A 50 14.59 -10.05 -12.96
CA VAL A 50 14.10 -9.44 -11.72
C VAL A 50 12.57 -9.43 -11.77
N ASN A 51 11.94 -10.13 -10.82
CA ASN A 51 10.49 -10.10 -10.69
C ASN A 51 10.05 -8.71 -10.20
N LYS A 52 9.49 -7.90 -11.10
CA LYS A 52 9.06 -6.53 -10.80
C LYS A 52 8.06 -6.45 -9.64
N LYS A 53 7.14 -7.42 -9.52
CA LYS A 53 6.15 -7.45 -8.44
C LYS A 53 6.80 -7.68 -7.07
N GLN A 54 7.83 -8.52 -7.03
CA GLN A 54 8.61 -8.76 -5.82
C GLN A 54 9.31 -7.48 -5.37
N VAL A 55 10.01 -6.80 -6.29
CA VAL A 55 10.71 -5.53 -5.97
C VAL A 55 9.74 -4.47 -5.44
N ILE A 56 8.55 -4.34 -6.06
CA ILE A 56 7.50 -3.45 -5.56
C ILE A 56 7.09 -3.86 -4.14
N THR A 57 6.77 -5.14 -3.93
CA THR A 57 6.33 -5.65 -2.64
C THR A 57 7.37 -5.43 -1.54
N ASP A 58 8.64 -5.72 -1.81
CA ASP A 58 9.74 -5.52 -0.86
C ASP A 58 9.86 -4.04 -0.48
N LYS A 59 9.68 -3.12 -1.45
CA LYS A 59 9.65 -1.69 -1.19
C LYS A 59 8.47 -1.30 -0.28
N LEU A 60 7.27 -1.83 -0.53
CA LEU A 60 6.09 -1.53 0.29
C LEU A 60 6.29 -2.04 1.74
N ILE A 61 6.82 -3.26 1.90
CA ILE A 61 7.11 -3.84 3.21
C ILE A 61 8.19 -3.03 3.95
N ASN A 62 9.25 -2.61 3.26
CA ASN A 62 10.30 -1.78 3.86
C ASN A 62 9.75 -0.43 4.32
N ASN A 63 8.86 0.19 3.55
CA ASN A 63 8.20 1.43 3.98
C ASN A 63 7.40 1.22 5.28
N ILE A 64 6.72 0.08 5.44
CA ILE A 64 6.00 -0.24 6.70
C ILE A 64 7.00 -0.43 7.85
N LEU A 65 8.10 -1.15 7.63
CA LEU A 65 9.15 -1.34 8.65
C LEU A 65 9.73 0.01 9.10
N GLU A 66 10.04 0.90 8.16
CA GLU A 66 10.58 2.24 8.45
C GLU A 66 9.57 3.09 9.23
N LYS A 67 8.28 3.05 8.88
CA LYS A 67 7.25 3.78 9.61
C LYS A 67 6.99 3.21 11.01
N GLN A 68 7.05 1.88 11.16
CA GLN A 68 6.86 1.19 12.42
C GLN A 68 7.99 1.46 13.40
N PHE A 69 9.25 1.31 12.98
CA PHE A 69 10.40 1.37 13.88
C PHE A 69 11.12 2.73 13.87
N LYS A 70 10.97 3.53 12.82
CA LYS A 70 11.69 4.81 12.65
C LYS A 70 13.19 4.66 12.88
N LEU A 71 13.70 5.16 14.00
CA LEU A 71 15.11 5.13 14.39
C LEU A 71 15.43 4.00 15.40
N ASP A 72 14.44 3.25 15.86
CA ASP A 72 14.59 2.15 16.81
C ASP A 72 15.04 0.86 16.10
N GLU A 73 16.30 0.84 15.69
CA GLU A 73 16.90 -0.31 15.01
C GLU A 73 16.99 -1.54 15.93
N ALA A 74 17.08 -1.37 17.25
CA ALA A 74 17.12 -2.48 18.20
C ALA A 74 15.81 -3.26 18.20
N SER A 75 14.67 -2.56 18.36
CA SER A 75 13.35 -3.18 18.27
C SER A 75 13.07 -3.78 16.90
N LYS A 76 13.54 -3.12 15.83
CA LYS A 76 13.43 -3.64 14.47
C LYS A 76 14.17 -4.97 14.29
N VAL A 77 15.41 -5.07 14.76
CA VAL A 77 16.20 -6.31 14.69
C VAL A 77 15.53 -7.43 15.50
N ASN A 78 15.07 -7.12 16.72
CA ASN A 78 14.37 -8.09 17.57
C ASN A 78 13.09 -8.59 16.91
N PHE A 79 12.30 -7.69 16.33
CA PHE A 79 11.13 -8.04 15.54
C PHE A 79 11.50 -8.92 14.36
N LEU A 80 12.44 -8.51 13.50
CA LEU A 80 12.84 -9.31 12.34
C LEU A 80 13.32 -10.72 12.73
N ASN A 81 14.00 -10.86 13.87
CA ASN A 81 14.41 -12.16 14.41
C ASN A 81 13.22 -13.00 14.89
N SER A 82 12.21 -12.40 15.52
CA SER A 82 11.00 -13.13 15.96
C SER A 82 10.20 -13.69 14.79
N GLN A 83 10.34 -13.10 13.59
CA GLN A 83 9.66 -13.54 12.37
C GLN A 83 10.37 -14.68 11.63
N LYS A 84 11.55 -15.15 12.07
CA LYS A 84 12.37 -16.13 11.34
C LYS A 84 11.89 -17.58 11.48
N ASN A 85 11.30 -17.94 12.62
CA ASN A 85 10.84 -19.30 12.86
C ASN A 85 9.43 -19.50 12.26
N GLU A 86 9.37 -19.56 10.93
CA GLU A 86 8.10 -19.66 10.20
C GLU A 86 7.31 -20.92 10.58
N GLU A 87 7.97 -22.05 10.84
CA GLU A 87 7.30 -23.29 11.26
C GLU A 87 6.52 -23.11 12.57
N ALA A 88 7.16 -22.52 13.59
CA ALA A 88 6.47 -22.25 14.85
C ALA A 88 5.31 -21.26 14.67
N LEU A 89 5.49 -20.24 13.84
CA LEU A 89 4.45 -19.24 13.55
C LEU A 89 3.27 -19.85 12.78
N PHE A 90 3.52 -20.73 11.82
CA PHE A 90 2.46 -21.48 11.13
C PHE A 90 1.71 -22.40 12.09
N ASN A 91 2.41 -23.10 12.98
CA ASN A 91 1.78 -23.97 13.97
C ASN A 91 0.88 -23.18 14.95
N GLU A 92 1.36 -22.05 15.46
CA GLU A 92 0.57 -21.14 16.31
C GLU A 92 -0.67 -20.64 15.55
N PHE A 93 -0.50 -20.17 14.32
CA PHE A 93 -1.62 -19.64 13.53
C PHE A 93 -2.62 -20.73 13.11
N TYR A 94 -2.15 -21.95 12.85
CA TYR A 94 -3.02 -23.10 12.58
C TYR A 94 -3.90 -23.40 13.79
N GLN A 95 -3.33 -23.45 15.01
CA GLN A 95 -4.10 -23.66 16.23
C GLN A 95 -5.16 -22.56 16.45
N LEU A 96 -4.80 -21.30 16.21
CA LEU A 96 -5.75 -20.18 16.30
C LEU A 96 -6.86 -20.28 15.25
N THR A 97 -6.53 -20.72 14.03
CA THR A 97 -7.50 -20.98 12.96
C THR A 97 -8.49 -22.06 13.37
N GLU A 98 -8.00 -23.20 13.87
CA GLU A 98 -8.84 -24.31 14.34
C GLU A 98 -9.75 -23.89 15.51
N MET A 99 -9.23 -23.13 16.47
CA MET A 99 -10.03 -22.58 17.57
C MET A 99 -11.12 -21.64 17.07
N TYR A 100 -10.83 -20.78 16.10
CA TYR A 100 -11.82 -19.86 15.53
C TYR A 100 -12.92 -20.62 14.77
N ILE A 101 -12.55 -21.59 13.94
CA ILE A 101 -13.51 -22.40 13.16
C ILE A 101 -14.38 -23.24 14.10
N SER A 102 -13.77 -23.99 15.02
CA SER A 102 -14.49 -24.89 15.94
C SER A 102 -15.43 -24.16 16.90
N SER A 103 -15.15 -22.89 17.23
CA SER A 103 -16.03 -22.10 18.09
C SER A 103 -17.21 -21.45 17.34
N GLY A 104 -17.27 -21.61 16.01
CA GLY A 104 -18.27 -20.91 15.18
C GLY A 104 -17.96 -19.42 15.04
N GLY A 105 -16.70 -19.00 15.15
CA GLY A 105 -16.27 -17.64 14.92
C GLY A 105 -16.47 -16.67 16.09
N LYS A 106 -16.38 -17.13 17.34
CA LYS A 106 -16.55 -16.27 18.54
C LYS A 106 -15.56 -15.10 18.57
N SER A 107 -16.00 -13.97 19.14
CA SER A 107 -15.23 -12.71 19.25
C SER A 107 -13.86 -12.88 19.91
N GLU A 108 -13.77 -13.63 21.01
CA GLU A 108 -12.49 -13.86 21.71
C GLU A 108 -11.44 -14.54 20.80
N ASN A 109 -11.85 -15.51 19.98
CA ASN A 109 -10.94 -16.18 19.05
C ASN A 109 -10.54 -15.26 17.89
N LEU A 110 -11.42 -14.35 17.48
CA LEU A 110 -11.09 -13.31 16.50
C LEU A 110 -10.06 -12.31 17.08
N GLU A 111 -10.18 -11.94 18.35
CA GLU A 111 -9.20 -11.09 19.05
C GLU A 111 -7.83 -11.77 19.12
N ASN A 112 -7.78 -13.07 19.41
CA ASN A 112 -6.54 -13.84 19.39
C ASN A 112 -5.88 -13.86 18.01
N LEU A 113 -6.67 -14.02 16.94
CA LEU A 113 -6.19 -13.91 15.56
C LEU A 113 -5.65 -12.51 15.26
N ASN A 114 -6.38 -11.46 15.63
CA ASN A 114 -5.94 -10.07 15.43
C ASN A 114 -4.66 -9.74 16.21
N SER A 115 -4.52 -10.28 17.43
CA SER A 115 -3.30 -10.17 18.23
C SER A 115 -2.12 -10.85 17.54
N PHE A 116 -2.32 -12.06 17.00
CA PHE A 116 -1.33 -12.75 16.20
C PHE A 116 -0.91 -11.93 14.97
N TYR A 117 -1.87 -11.37 14.22
CA TYR A 117 -1.54 -10.51 13.07
C TYR A 117 -0.69 -9.31 13.48
N SER A 118 -1.07 -8.64 14.57
CA SER A 118 -0.37 -7.44 15.05
C SER A 118 1.06 -7.75 15.47
N LYS A 119 1.28 -8.90 16.14
CA LYS A 119 2.60 -9.35 16.59
C LYS A 119 3.46 -9.89 15.44
N ASN A 120 2.86 -10.56 14.46
CA ASN A 120 3.53 -11.33 13.42
C ASN A 120 3.20 -10.83 12.01
N TRP A 121 2.95 -9.53 11.86
CA TRP A 121 2.43 -8.96 10.62
C TRP A 121 3.36 -9.22 9.43
N LEU A 122 4.68 -9.20 9.62
CA LEU A 122 5.63 -9.40 8.53
C LEU A 122 5.56 -10.83 8.00
N PHE A 123 5.47 -11.81 8.91
CA PHE A 123 5.21 -13.20 8.56
C PHE A 123 3.89 -13.34 7.80
N VAL A 124 2.81 -12.71 8.28
CA VAL A 124 1.50 -12.76 7.60
C VAL A 124 1.56 -12.18 6.19
N LEU A 125 2.17 -11.02 6.00
CA LEU A 125 2.26 -10.38 4.69
C LEU A 125 3.13 -11.20 3.72
N LYS A 126 4.29 -11.71 4.17
CA LYS A 126 5.19 -12.50 3.33
C LYS A 126 4.61 -13.85 2.91
N ASN A 127 3.69 -14.38 3.70
CA ASN A 127 3.10 -15.71 3.52
C ASN A 127 1.61 -15.67 3.16
N ILE A 128 1.11 -14.56 2.61
CA ILE A 128 -0.33 -14.37 2.35
C ILE A 128 -0.95 -15.50 1.49
N THR A 129 -0.17 -16.15 0.61
CA THR A 129 -0.60 -17.33 -0.17
C THR A 129 -0.88 -18.58 0.65
N GLN A 130 -0.46 -18.65 1.91
CA GLN A 130 -0.77 -19.77 2.79
C GLN A 130 -2.11 -19.58 3.51
N PHE A 131 -2.72 -18.40 3.35
CA PHE A 131 -3.98 -18.05 4.01
C PHE A 131 -5.11 -17.93 3.00
N GLU A 132 -6.33 -18.08 3.50
CA GLU A 132 -7.56 -17.72 2.83
C GLU A 132 -8.27 -16.64 3.63
N TRP A 133 -8.90 -15.71 2.93
CA TRP A 133 -9.79 -14.74 3.56
C TRP A 133 -11.19 -15.34 3.68
N ARG A 134 -11.78 -15.26 4.88
CA ARG A 134 -13.17 -15.62 5.15
C ARG A 134 -13.97 -14.41 5.61
N HIS A 135 -15.21 -14.33 5.13
CA HIS A 135 -16.13 -13.25 5.47
C HIS A 135 -16.49 -13.26 6.95
N ILE A 136 -16.54 -12.06 7.55
CA ILE A 136 -17.11 -11.82 8.88
C ILE A 136 -18.40 -11.02 8.75
N ASP A 137 -18.33 -9.87 8.08
CA ASP A 137 -19.46 -8.95 7.96
C ASP A 137 -19.31 -8.05 6.72
N TYR A 138 -20.36 -7.35 6.34
CA TYR A 138 -20.28 -6.25 5.38
C TYR A 138 -19.70 -5.01 6.04
N TRP A 139 -18.81 -4.31 5.35
CA TRP A 139 -18.21 -3.11 5.91
C TRP A 139 -19.21 -1.96 5.85
N SER A 140 -19.50 -1.38 7.02
CA SER A 140 -20.23 -0.13 7.19
C SER A 140 -19.50 0.77 8.19
N PHE A 141 -19.83 2.06 8.14
CA PHE A 141 -19.42 3.04 9.14
C PHE A 141 -20.42 3.04 10.30
N GLU A 142 -19.89 3.02 11.53
CA GLU A 142 -20.68 3.26 12.73
C GLU A 142 -21.26 4.68 12.71
N PRO A 143 -22.54 4.89 13.04
CA PRO A 143 -23.13 6.23 13.08
C PRO A 143 -22.34 7.20 13.96
N LYS A 144 -22.15 8.43 13.45
CA LYS A 144 -21.45 9.52 14.16
C LYS A 144 -22.34 10.75 14.24
N GLY A 145 -22.81 11.06 15.45
CA GLY A 145 -23.75 12.16 15.67
C GLY A 145 -25.02 11.99 14.84
N LYS A 146 -25.25 12.90 13.89
CA LYS A 146 -26.36 12.82 12.92
C LYS A 146 -25.99 12.12 11.62
N ALA A 147 -24.71 11.88 11.38
CA ALA A 147 -24.23 11.24 10.16
C ALA A 147 -24.37 9.72 10.28
N LYS A 148 -25.03 9.11 9.31
CA LYS A 148 -25.25 7.67 9.26
C LYS A 148 -25.47 7.20 7.83
N HIS A 149 -25.37 5.89 7.64
CA HIS A 149 -25.79 5.26 6.41
C HIS A 149 -27.31 5.38 6.17
N SER A 150 -27.71 5.29 4.90
CA SER A 150 -29.12 5.20 4.54
C SER A 150 -29.75 3.91 5.06
N ASP A 151 -31.04 3.99 5.40
CA ASP A 151 -31.78 2.80 5.85
C ASP A 151 -31.85 1.76 4.71
N GLU A 152 -31.88 2.20 3.44
CA GLU A 152 -31.79 1.31 2.27
C GLU A 152 -30.48 0.51 2.24
N PHE A 153 -29.34 1.17 2.48
CA PHE A 153 -28.04 0.50 2.54
C PHE A 153 -28.00 -0.55 3.67
N ILE A 154 -28.43 -0.16 4.87
CA ILE A 154 -28.42 -1.04 6.04
C ILE A 154 -29.33 -2.24 5.85
N GLU A 155 -30.53 -2.05 5.32
CA GLU A 155 -31.43 -3.17 5.01
C GLU A 155 -30.83 -4.07 3.93
N LYS A 156 -30.22 -3.50 2.90
CA LYS A 156 -29.64 -4.29 1.82
C LYS A 156 -28.53 -5.21 2.30
N ILE A 157 -27.58 -4.73 3.12
CA ILE A 157 -26.46 -5.57 3.58
C ILE A 157 -26.92 -6.72 4.50
N LYS A 158 -28.01 -6.56 5.26
CA LYS A 158 -28.58 -7.62 6.11
C LYS A 158 -29.05 -8.84 5.33
N TRP A 159 -29.55 -8.63 4.11
CA TRP A 159 -30.12 -9.68 3.27
C TRP A 159 -29.18 -10.19 2.18
N MET A 160 -27.93 -9.71 2.15
CA MET A 160 -26.95 -10.13 1.16
C MET A 160 -26.33 -11.47 1.52
N GLU A 161 -26.22 -12.36 0.52
CA GLU A 161 -25.50 -13.62 0.66
C GLU A 161 -24.04 -13.39 1.05
N HIS A 162 -23.51 -14.24 1.93
CA HIS A 162 -22.10 -14.17 2.32
C HIS A 162 -21.20 -14.51 1.12
N PRO A 163 -20.16 -13.71 0.85
CA PRO A 163 -19.23 -14.02 -0.22
C PRO A 163 -18.44 -15.30 0.10
N ARG A 164 -18.02 -15.98 -0.96
CA ARG A 164 -17.12 -17.15 -0.85
C ARG A 164 -15.76 -16.73 -0.29
N LYS A 165 -15.06 -17.71 0.28
CA LYS A 165 -13.66 -17.58 0.68
C LYS A 165 -12.79 -17.11 -0.49
N GLN A 166 -11.77 -16.30 -0.19
CA GLN A 166 -10.84 -15.77 -1.19
C GLN A 166 -9.45 -16.36 -0.97
N ILE A 167 -8.89 -16.92 -2.05
CA ILE A 167 -7.56 -17.52 -2.09
C ILE A 167 -6.58 -16.54 -2.75
N PHE A 168 -5.36 -16.45 -2.25
CA PHE A 168 -4.30 -15.65 -2.86
C PHE A 168 -3.38 -16.51 -3.72
N LEU A 169 -3.05 -16.03 -4.92
CA LEU A 169 -2.24 -16.74 -5.91
C LEU A 169 -0.74 -16.43 -5.84
N ASP A 170 -0.38 -15.26 -5.30
CA ASP A 170 1.01 -14.83 -5.13
C ASP A 170 1.16 -14.05 -3.81
N ASN A 171 2.40 -13.85 -3.36
CA ASN A 171 2.70 -13.08 -2.15
C ASN A 171 2.87 -11.57 -2.40
N TYR A 172 2.50 -11.09 -3.60
CA TYR A 172 2.83 -9.73 -4.00
C TYR A 172 1.71 -8.73 -3.70
N PHE A 173 2.10 -7.53 -3.27
CA PHE A 173 1.20 -6.41 -3.01
C PHE A 173 1.36 -5.35 -4.09
N ASP A 174 0.29 -4.60 -4.32
CA ASP A 174 0.21 -3.65 -5.44
C ASP A 174 0.57 -2.23 -5.02
N GLU A 175 0.15 -1.82 -3.82
CA GLU A 175 0.16 -0.43 -3.41
C GLU A 175 0.13 -0.30 -1.89
N LEU A 176 0.85 0.70 -1.36
CA LEU A 176 0.73 1.17 0.03
C LEU A 176 0.39 2.66 -0.02
N TYR A 177 -0.70 3.04 0.63
CA TYR A 177 -1.16 4.42 0.71
C TYR A 177 -1.29 4.86 2.17
N GLU A 178 -0.74 6.03 2.50
CA GLU A 178 -0.92 6.67 3.80
C GLU A 178 -2.24 7.43 3.79
N GLY A 179 -3.17 7.03 4.65
CA GLY A 179 -4.52 7.57 4.72
C GLY A 179 -4.53 9.05 5.11
N GLU A 180 -5.49 9.80 4.57
CA GLU A 180 -5.79 11.19 4.92
C GLU A 180 -6.05 11.34 6.43
N GLU A 181 -6.61 10.30 7.06
CA GLU A 181 -6.87 10.23 8.50
C GLU A 181 -5.61 10.30 9.36
N SER A 182 -4.45 9.93 8.81
CA SER A 182 -3.18 9.93 9.57
C SER A 182 -2.80 11.33 10.06
N ARG A 183 -3.25 12.39 9.37
CA ARG A 183 -2.93 13.78 9.73
C ARG A 183 -3.67 14.26 10.97
N GLU A 184 -4.78 13.61 11.30
CA GLU A 184 -5.69 14.02 12.37
C GLU A 184 -5.96 12.89 13.38
N SER A 185 -5.18 11.82 13.27
CA SER A 185 -5.21 10.67 14.16
C SER A 185 -3.94 10.63 15.00
N ASN A 186 -4.04 10.09 16.21
CA ASN A 186 -2.86 9.77 17.04
C ASN A 186 -2.09 8.55 16.53
N GLN A 187 -2.53 7.96 15.40
CA GLN A 187 -1.97 6.79 14.77
C GLN A 187 -1.76 7.06 13.29
N ASP A 188 -0.67 6.55 12.72
CA ASP A 188 -0.52 6.55 11.27
C ASP A 188 -1.44 5.47 10.69
N VAL A 189 -2.20 5.81 9.66
CA VAL A 189 -3.15 4.92 9.00
C VAL A 189 -2.60 4.57 7.63
N PHE A 190 -2.41 3.28 7.36
CA PHE A 190 -1.97 2.79 6.06
C PHE A 190 -2.99 1.84 5.45
N TYR A 191 -3.04 1.84 4.13
CA TYR A 191 -3.86 0.95 3.33
C TYR A 191 -2.94 0.16 2.40
N LEU A 192 -2.80 -1.13 2.66
CA LEU A 192 -1.99 -2.04 1.86
C LEU A 192 -2.91 -2.84 0.92
N LYS A 193 -2.75 -2.66 -0.39
CA LYS A 193 -3.62 -3.25 -1.41
C LYS A 193 -3.04 -4.51 -2.02
N LYS A 194 -3.89 -5.52 -2.22
CA LYS A 194 -3.65 -6.71 -3.03
C LYS A 194 -4.89 -7.07 -3.86
N GLY A 195 -4.85 -6.82 -5.15
CA GLY A 195 -5.98 -7.04 -6.06
C GLY A 195 -7.22 -6.25 -5.62
N LYS A 196 -8.26 -6.97 -5.20
CA LYS A 196 -9.51 -6.42 -4.66
C LYS A 196 -9.55 -6.39 -3.13
N MET A 197 -8.47 -6.77 -2.46
CA MET A 197 -8.34 -6.74 -1.01
C MET A 197 -7.53 -5.52 -0.57
N VAL A 198 -7.92 -4.94 0.56
CA VAL A 198 -7.23 -3.85 1.24
C VAL A 198 -7.07 -4.22 2.71
N ILE A 199 -5.84 -4.23 3.21
CA ILE A 199 -5.54 -4.35 4.63
C ILE A 199 -5.33 -2.93 5.17
N ARG A 200 -6.22 -2.48 6.07
CA ARG A 200 -6.05 -1.24 6.82
C ARG A 200 -5.18 -1.52 8.04
N ILE A 201 -4.07 -0.82 8.12
CA ILE A 201 -3.02 -0.97 9.13
C ILE A 201 -2.98 0.31 9.96
N LEU A 202 -2.89 0.18 11.28
CA LEU A 202 -2.69 1.29 12.20
C LEU A 202 -1.33 1.16 12.88
N ILE A 203 -0.59 2.25 12.96
CA ILE A 203 0.67 2.33 13.70
C ILE A 203 0.49 3.35 14.82
N SER A 204 0.27 2.85 16.04
CA SER A 204 0.15 3.67 17.24
C SER A 204 1.51 3.88 17.90
N ARG A 205 1.70 5.03 18.55
CA ARG A 205 2.94 5.34 19.28
C ARG A 205 2.60 5.78 20.69
N ASN A 206 2.81 4.89 21.64
CA ASN A 206 2.56 5.15 23.05
C ASN A 206 3.89 5.08 23.80
N ASN A 207 4.29 6.19 24.43
CA ASN A 207 5.51 6.27 25.26
C ASN A 207 6.78 5.73 24.58
N GLY A 208 6.96 6.00 23.29
CA GLY A 208 8.11 5.54 22.51
C GLY A 208 7.99 4.11 21.98
N VAL A 209 6.99 3.34 22.42
CA VAL A 209 6.69 2.01 21.87
C VAL A 209 5.71 2.15 20.71
N SER A 210 6.14 1.69 19.54
CA SER A 210 5.31 1.64 18.34
C SER A 210 4.63 0.27 18.24
N GLN A 211 3.34 0.25 17.96
CA GLN A 211 2.58 -0.99 17.76
C GLN A 211 1.79 -0.91 16.46
N LEU A 212 2.01 -1.91 15.60
CA LEU A 212 1.27 -2.12 14.37
C LEU A 212 0.08 -3.04 14.64
N THR A 213 -1.10 -2.65 14.17
CA THR A 213 -2.29 -3.51 14.20
C THR A 213 -2.94 -3.60 12.83
N PHE A 214 -3.50 -4.76 12.51
CA PHE A 214 -4.41 -4.91 11.37
C PHE A 214 -5.80 -4.52 11.85
N ASP A 215 -6.27 -3.33 11.46
CA ASP A 215 -7.59 -2.86 11.85
C ASP A 215 -8.69 -3.56 11.06
N LYS A 216 -8.54 -3.64 9.73
CA LYS A 216 -9.54 -4.26 8.85
C LYS A 216 -8.89 -4.96 7.68
N ILE A 217 -9.48 -6.09 7.28
CA ILE A 217 -9.15 -6.78 6.04
C ILE A 217 -10.38 -6.77 5.17
N ILE A 218 -10.39 -5.84 4.21
CA ILE A 218 -11.54 -5.45 3.41
C ILE A 218 -11.41 -6.09 2.05
N HIS A 219 -12.45 -6.77 1.57
CA HIS A 219 -12.47 -7.40 0.25
C HIS A 219 -13.66 -6.91 -0.57
N PHE A 220 -13.38 -6.42 -1.78
CA PHE A 220 -14.37 -5.94 -2.74
C PHE A 220 -14.75 -7.06 -3.72
N THR A 221 -15.50 -8.04 -3.22
CA THR A 221 -15.81 -9.31 -3.92
C THR A 221 -16.47 -9.12 -5.28
N LYS A 222 -17.36 -8.12 -5.39
CA LYS A 222 -18.12 -7.81 -6.62
C LYS A 222 -17.48 -6.73 -7.49
N ALA A 223 -16.29 -6.23 -7.16
CA ALA A 223 -15.61 -5.24 -8.00
C ALA A 223 -15.28 -5.83 -9.37
N ARG A 224 -15.53 -5.06 -10.44
CA ARG A 224 -15.27 -5.52 -11.82
C ARG A 224 -13.79 -5.59 -12.17
N SER A 225 -12.93 -4.88 -11.43
CA SER A 225 -11.49 -4.83 -11.66
C SER A 225 -10.71 -4.76 -10.35
N ASN A 226 -9.39 -4.93 -10.42
CA ASN A 226 -8.47 -4.77 -9.29
C ASN A 226 -8.09 -3.29 -9.01
N LYS A 227 -8.73 -2.34 -9.72
CA LYS A 227 -8.47 -0.90 -9.59
C LYS A 227 -9.35 -0.29 -8.49
N ILE A 228 -9.18 -0.78 -7.26
CA ILE A 228 -9.81 -0.19 -6.08
C ILE A 228 -9.09 1.13 -5.75
N SER A 229 -9.84 2.23 -5.63
CA SER A 229 -9.30 3.55 -5.31
C SER A 229 -9.13 3.70 -3.80
N ILE A 230 -7.92 3.49 -3.30
CA ILE A 230 -7.61 3.61 -1.87
C ILE A 230 -7.80 5.05 -1.37
N ARG A 231 -7.48 6.03 -2.19
CA ARG A 231 -7.69 7.44 -1.87
C ARG A 231 -9.18 7.77 -1.65
N LEU A 232 -10.07 7.23 -2.48
CA LEU A 232 -11.52 7.41 -2.30
C LEU A 232 -11.98 6.80 -0.97
N ILE A 233 -11.51 5.58 -0.65
CA ILE A 233 -11.80 4.91 0.61
C ILE A 233 -11.34 5.75 1.80
N SER A 234 -10.07 6.17 1.80
CA SER A 234 -9.49 6.99 2.86
C SER A 234 -10.22 8.33 3.03
N SER A 235 -10.60 9.00 1.94
CA SER A 235 -11.35 10.25 2.01
C SER A 235 -12.76 10.07 2.57
N ALA A 236 -13.45 8.98 2.21
CA ALA A 236 -14.76 8.65 2.79
C ALA A 236 -14.67 8.41 4.31
N VAL A 237 -13.66 7.65 4.75
CA VAL A 237 -13.40 7.39 6.18
C VAL A 237 -13.02 8.69 6.90
N HIS A 238 -12.15 9.50 6.33
CA HIS A 238 -11.74 10.78 6.91
C HIS A 238 -12.94 11.71 7.14
N ASN A 239 -13.75 11.95 6.11
CA ASN A 239 -14.92 12.81 6.25
C ASN A 239 -16.01 12.20 7.15
N GLY A 240 -16.30 10.91 7.01
CA GLY A 240 -17.41 10.25 7.70
C GLY A 240 -17.12 9.91 9.16
N ILE A 241 -15.90 9.47 9.46
CA ILE A 241 -15.51 8.97 10.78
C ILE A 241 -14.70 10.00 11.57
N ILE A 242 -13.77 10.72 10.93
CA ILE A 242 -12.91 11.69 11.63
C ILE A 242 -13.62 13.04 11.79
N HIS A 243 -14.26 13.53 10.72
CA HIS A 243 -15.02 14.79 10.76
C HIS A 243 -16.52 14.63 11.05
N GLU A 244 -17.01 13.39 11.21
CA GLU A 244 -18.41 13.08 11.51
C GLU A 244 -19.43 13.67 10.51
N GLN A 245 -19.04 13.79 9.24
CA GLN A 245 -19.84 14.41 8.20
C GLN A 245 -20.63 13.39 7.38
N GLN A 246 -21.90 13.70 7.11
CA GLN A 246 -22.77 12.90 6.23
C GLN A 246 -22.14 12.70 4.83
N ALA A 247 -21.37 13.68 4.34
CA ALA A 247 -20.67 13.59 3.07
C ALA A 247 -19.78 12.33 2.95
N GLY A 248 -19.15 11.87 4.04
CA GLY A 248 -18.35 10.65 4.01
C GLY A 248 -19.18 9.38 3.83
N TYR A 249 -20.36 9.31 4.45
CA TYR A 249 -21.31 8.20 4.27
C TYR A 249 -21.90 8.20 2.87
N ASP A 250 -22.23 9.39 2.35
CA ASP A 250 -22.72 9.58 0.99
C ASP A 250 -21.69 9.13 -0.05
N VAL A 251 -20.41 9.51 0.10
CA VAL A 251 -19.32 9.05 -0.77
C VAL A 251 -19.14 7.54 -0.66
N PHE A 252 -19.24 6.97 0.55
CA PHE A 252 -19.18 5.52 0.72
C PHE A 252 -20.28 4.82 -0.08
N GLU A 253 -21.53 5.25 0.04
CA GLU A 253 -22.65 4.60 -0.64
C GLU A 253 -22.69 4.90 -2.14
N LYS A 254 -22.50 6.15 -2.54
CA LYS A 254 -22.68 6.58 -3.93
C LYS A 254 -21.46 6.27 -4.78
N ASP A 255 -20.25 6.37 -4.23
CA ASP A 255 -19.02 6.22 -5.02
C ASP A 255 -18.34 4.89 -4.76
N ILE A 256 -18.14 4.47 -3.51
CA ILE A 256 -17.43 3.21 -3.22
C ILE A 256 -18.29 2.02 -3.64
N ILE A 257 -19.55 1.94 -3.18
CA ILE A 257 -20.41 0.78 -3.49
C ILE A 257 -20.76 0.73 -4.98
N THR A 258 -21.09 1.86 -5.60
CA THR A 258 -21.45 1.86 -7.03
C THR A 258 -20.28 1.41 -7.92
N ASN A 259 -19.05 1.80 -7.59
CA ASN A 259 -17.88 1.45 -8.41
C ASN A 259 -17.29 0.07 -8.09
N PHE A 260 -17.33 -0.35 -6.82
CA PHE A 260 -16.60 -1.53 -6.35
C PHE A 260 -17.48 -2.62 -5.75
N GLY A 261 -18.80 -2.38 -5.63
CA GLY A 261 -19.72 -3.24 -4.92
C GLY A 261 -19.60 -3.09 -3.41
N TYR A 262 -20.39 -3.88 -2.68
CA TYR A 262 -20.43 -3.87 -1.22
C TYR A 262 -19.12 -4.45 -0.66
N PRO A 263 -18.30 -3.66 0.05
CA PRO A 263 -17.10 -4.17 0.68
C PRO A 263 -17.45 -5.13 1.82
N SER A 264 -16.63 -6.17 1.98
CA SER A 264 -16.79 -7.14 3.06
C SER A 264 -15.57 -7.12 3.97
N LEU A 265 -15.80 -7.14 5.27
CA LEU A 265 -14.79 -7.42 6.29
C LEU A 265 -14.58 -8.92 6.39
N GLY A 266 -13.36 -9.30 6.73
CA GLY A 266 -13.05 -10.70 6.98
C GLY A 266 -11.74 -10.90 7.70
N VAL A 267 -11.40 -12.17 7.83
CA VAL A 267 -10.30 -12.69 8.62
C VAL A 267 -9.43 -13.61 7.77
N LEU A 268 -8.14 -13.66 8.07
CA LEU A 268 -7.20 -14.58 7.40
C LEU A 268 -7.11 -15.87 8.20
N LEU A 269 -7.36 -16.99 7.55
CA LEU A 269 -7.25 -18.32 8.14
C LEU A 269 -6.22 -19.13 7.35
N VAL A 270 -5.54 -20.06 8.00
CA VAL A 270 -4.68 -21.02 7.30
C VAL A 270 -5.54 -21.83 6.33
N LYS A 271 -5.07 -21.99 5.08
CA LYS A 271 -5.75 -22.85 4.10
C LYS A 271 -5.78 -24.28 4.61
N GLU A 272 -6.92 -24.95 4.48
CA GLU A 272 -6.99 -26.39 4.70
C GLU A 272 -6.06 -27.10 3.72
N LYS A 273 -5.28 -28.08 4.19
CA LYS A 273 -4.26 -28.80 3.39
C LYS A 273 -4.83 -29.60 2.20
N ASN A 274 -6.14 -29.56 1.96
CA ASN A 274 -6.86 -30.43 1.03
C ASN A 274 -7.34 -29.77 -0.28
N GLU A 275 -6.93 -28.55 -0.59
CA GLU A 275 -7.26 -27.92 -1.89
C GLU A 275 -6.00 -27.68 -2.73
N THR A 276 -5.33 -28.77 -3.09
CA THR A 276 -4.51 -28.83 -4.31
C THR A 276 -5.32 -29.61 -5.34
N ASN A 277 -6.00 -28.88 -6.23
CA ASN A 277 -6.45 -29.38 -7.53
C ASN A 277 -5.60 -28.73 -8.61
#